data_AF-A0A7G6WIK1-F1
#
_entry.id   AF-A0A7G6WIK1-F1
#
_cell.length_a   1.000
_cell.length_b   1.000
_cell.length_c   1.000
_cell.angle_alpha   90.00
_cell.angle_beta   90.00
_cell.angle_gamma   90.00
#
_symmetry.space_group_name_H-M   'P 1'
#
loop_
_entity.id
_entity.type
_entity.pdbx_description
1 polymer ?
#
loop_
_entity_poly.entity_id
_entity_poly.type
_entity_poly.pdbx_seq_one_letter_code
_entity_poly.pdbx_strand_id
1 'polypeptide(L)'
;MQHPKPFCPTCKLTCASGVLTVLDLGSVDAHFVPLARRILPGTYAVEVAAAADVTVALRLLLSEAPAVSWHPAEFTDGTHGVGVDAGNVALLDVGSLVECQAQRIEAMFQEHMERLMETPGTMFGLTGEVVDAVMVSSGYGDGTYPCYWGLAADGSLTSLVVDFRVLAENILRTSRVPFQPGPVSTPELAAHELQITANDGAFVVSSRGEDLTGLRVLAPDGALLLDADYLGTFITGGISSKTWNPDALPPPGSVLEVTEYLGYRHI
;
A
#
# COMPACT_ATOMS: atom_id res chain seq x y z
N MET A 1 23.07 2.29 14.16
CA MET A 1 21.72 1.75 13.91
C MET A 1 21.44 0.70 14.97
N GLN A 2 20.45 0.89 15.83
CA GLN A 2 19.95 -0.19 16.67
C GLN A 2 19.17 -1.14 15.77
N HIS A 3 19.47 -2.44 15.84
CA HIS A 3 18.66 -3.43 15.15
C HIS A 3 17.21 -3.36 15.66
N PRO A 4 16.20 -3.43 14.78
CA PRO A 4 14.81 -3.49 15.21
C PRO A 4 14.65 -4.68 16.16
N LYS A 5 14.13 -4.43 17.36
CA LYS A 5 13.82 -5.50 18.32
C LYS A 5 12.52 -6.17 17.86
N PRO A 6 12.47 -7.50 17.74
CA PRO A 6 11.21 -8.17 17.46
C PRO A 6 10.23 -7.92 18.61
N PHE A 7 9.01 -7.52 18.27
CA PHE A 7 7.93 -7.29 19.21
C PHE A 7 7.59 -8.55 20.04
N CYS A 8 7.83 -9.75 19.50
CA CYS A 8 7.51 -11.00 20.15
C CYS A 8 8.46 -12.12 19.70
N PRO A 9 9.44 -12.54 20.54
CA PRO A 9 10.38 -13.61 20.19
C PRO A 9 9.76 -15.00 20.01
N THR A 10 8.47 -15.18 20.39
CA THR A 10 7.81 -16.50 20.48
C THR A 10 6.42 -16.55 19.86
N CYS A 11 6.01 -15.52 19.12
CA CYS A 11 4.70 -15.46 18.49
C CYS A 11 4.65 -16.43 17.31
N LYS A 12 3.64 -17.30 17.28
CA LYS A 12 3.54 -18.41 16.32
C LYS A 12 2.17 -18.45 15.68
N LEU A 13 2.15 -18.48 14.34
CA LEU A 13 0.94 -18.60 13.53
C LEU A 13 0.86 -20.00 12.94
N THR A 14 -0.30 -20.63 13.06
CA THR A 14 -0.60 -21.94 12.49
C THR A 14 -1.32 -21.75 11.17
N CYS A 15 -0.72 -22.25 10.10
CA CYS A 15 -1.33 -22.33 8.79
C CYS A 15 -1.61 -23.80 8.49
N ALA A 16 -2.86 -24.22 8.69
CA ALA A 16 -3.27 -25.60 8.48
C ALA A 16 -3.57 -25.88 6.99
N SER A 17 -4.09 -24.87 6.27
CA SER A 17 -4.46 -25.03 4.86
C SER A 17 -3.27 -25.00 3.90
N GLY A 18 -2.13 -24.44 4.34
CA GLY A 18 -1.00 -24.10 3.49
C GLY A 18 -1.29 -22.95 2.52
N VAL A 19 -2.40 -22.23 2.70
CA VAL A 19 -2.82 -21.08 1.89
C VAL A 19 -2.96 -19.88 2.81
N LEU A 20 -2.25 -18.81 2.49
CA LEU A 20 -2.25 -17.56 3.25
C LEU A 20 -2.95 -16.45 2.47
N THR A 21 -3.47 -15.47 3.18
CA THR A 21 -3.86 -14.17 2.63
C THR A 21 -3.30 -13.06 3.51
N VAL A 22 -3.05 -11.90 2.90
CA VAL A 22 -2.68 -10.66 3.58
C VAL A 22 -3.70 -9.62 3.18
N LEU A 23 -4.38 -9.01 4.14
CA LEU A 23 -5.51 -8.11 3.88
C LEU A 23 -5.66 -7.05 4.95
N ASP A 24 -6.44 -6.01 4.66
CA ASP A 24 -7.01 -5.13 5.67
C ASP A 24 -8.22 -5.81 6.32
N LEU A 25 -8.13 -6.08 7.62
CA LEU A 25 -9.19 -6.82 8.32
C LEU A 25 -10.50 -6.03 8.45
N GLY A 26 -10.43 -4.70 8.40
CA GLY A 26 -11.61 -3.82 8.40
C GLY A 26 -12.35 -3.78 7.06
N SER A 27 -11.77 -4.35 6.01
CA SER A 27 -12.33 -4.37 4.65
C SER A 27 -12.59 -5.79 4.13
N VAL A 28 -12.82 -6.77 5.00
CA VAL A 28 -13.11 -8.16 4.59
C VAL A 28 -14.53 -8.27 4.03
N ASP A 29 -14.73 -7.81 2.81
CA ASP A 29 -15.99 -7.84 2.08
C ASP A 29 -16.12 -9.11 1.22
N ALA A 30 -16.02 -10.29 1.83
CA ALA A 30 -16.23 -11.62 1.20
C ALA A 30 -15.38 -11.97 -0.04
N HIS A 31 -14.54 -11.06 -0.55
CA HIS A 31 -13.71 -11.24 -1.74
C HIS A 31 -12.22 -11.07 -1.42
N PHE A 32 -11.79 -11.61 -0.28
CA PHE A 32 -10.36 -11.66 0.03
C PHE A 32 -9.60 -12.40 -1.08
N VAL A 33 -8.37 -11.96 -1.35
CA VAL A 33 -7.52 -12.56 -2.38
C VAL A 33 -6.41 -13.37 -1.70
N PRO A 34 -6.31 -14.68 -1.94
CA PRO A 34 -5.19 -15.48 -1.45
C PRO A 34 -3.86 -15.09 -2.09
N LEU A 35 -2.76 -15.35 -1.39
CA LEU A 35 -1.44 -15.40 -2.00
C LEU A 35 -1.38 -16.58 -3.00
N ALA A 36 -0.83 -16.34 -4.18
CA ALA A 36 -0.77 -17.33 -5.26
C ALA A 36 0.14 -18.52 -4.91
N ARG A 37 1.14 -18.29 -4.07
CA ARG A 37 2.08 -19.33 -3.63
C ARG A 37 1.63 -19.95 -2.31
N ARG A 38 1.55 -21.28 -2.30
CA ARG A 38 1.26 -22.08 -1.10
C ARG A 38 2.52 -22.30 -0.26
N ILE A 39 2.33 -22.50 1.03
CA ILE A 39 3.35 -23.00 1.95
C ILE A 39 3.00 -24.40 2.42
N LEU A 40 3.95 -25.09 3.04
CA LEU A 40 3.61 -26.32 3.75
C LEU A 40 2.69 -25.98 4.93
N PRO A 41 1.75 -26.86 5.29
CA PRO A 41 1.04 -26.72 6.55
C PRO A 41 2.01 -26.79 7.74
N GLY A 42 1.80 -25.96 8.75
CA GLY A 42 2.66 -25.92 9.92
C GLY A 42 2.42 -24.74 10.84
N THR A 43 3.28 -24.62 11.85
CA THR A 43 3.28 -23.50 12.79
C THR A 43 4.60 -22.74 12.65
N TYR A 44 4.48 -21.45 12.35
CA TYR A 44 5.58 -20.59 11.89
C TYR A 44 5.77 -19.42 12.84
N ALA A 45 7.01 -19.00 13.05
CA ALA A 45 7.29 -17.82 13.85
C ALA A 45 6.82 -16.57 13.11
N VAL A 46 6.25 -15.63 13.85
CA VAL A 46 5.84 -14.31 13.37
C VAL A 46 6.67 -13.26 14.10
N GLU A 47 7.21 -12.34 13.33
CA GLU A 47 7.99 -11.23 13.84
C GLU A 47 7.39 -9.92 13.33
N VAL A 48 7.30 -8.95 14.24
CA VAL A 48 6.92 -7.58 13.90
C VAL A 48 8.12 -6.70 14.20
N ALA A 49 8.60 -5.98 13.18
CA ALA A 49 9.69 -5.04 13.29
C ALA A 49 9.12 -3.64 13.52
N ALA A 50 9.70 -2.89 14.45
CA ALA A 50 9.30 -1.52 14.74
C ALA A 50 10.52 -0.59 14.80
N ALA A 51 10.31 0.68 14.43
CA ALA A 51 11.28 1.77 14.54
C ALA A 51 10.57 3.01 15.12
N ALA A 52 11.12 3.56 16.21
CA ALA A 52 10.52 4.67 16.95
C ALA A 52 9.01 4.44 17.24
N ASP A 53 8.69 3.24 17.72
CA ASP A 53 7.33 2.76 18.05
C ASP A 53 6.35 2.65 16.86
N VAL A 54 6.83 2.86 15.63
CA VAL A 54 6.07 2.64 14.40
C VAL A 54 6.39 1.26 13.84
N THR A 55 5.37 0.49 13.48
CA THR A 55 5.52 -0.81 12.80
C THR A 55 6.09 -0.61 11.40
N VAL A 56 7.24 -1.23 11.13
CA VAL A 56 7.98 -1.10 9.86
C VAL A 56 7.73 -2.31 8.95
N ALA A 57 7.63 -3.51 9.51
CA ALA A 57 7.38 -4.71 8.74
C ALA A 57 6.75 -5.83 9.58
N LEU A 58 6.02 -6.71 8.91
CA LEU A 58 5.54 -7.99 9.42
C LEU A 58 6.27 -9.11 8.67
N ARG A 59 6.79 -10.12 9.39
CA ARG A 59 7.47 -11.27 8.80
C ARG A 59 6.94 -12.58 9.34
N LEU A 60 6.57 -13.49 8.45
CA LEU A 60 6.33 -14.91 8.75
C LEU A 60 7.59 -15.69 8.36
N LEU A 61 8.22 -16.35 9.33
CA LEU A 61 9.43 -17.15 9.11
C LEU A 61 9.07 -18.61 8.80
N LEU A 62 9.41 -19.05 7.58
CA LEU A 62 9.11 -20.40 7.07
C LEU A 62 10.28 -21.37 7.26
N SER A 63 11.51 -20.85 7.31
CA SER A 63 12.73 -21.61 7.55
C SER A 63 13.80 -20.74 8.19
N GLU A 64 14.77 -21.35 8.88
CA GLU A 64 15.96 -20.66 9.40
C GLU A 64 17.02 -20.34 8.33
N ALA A 65 16.85 -20.81 7.09
CA ALA A 65 17.79 -20.51 6.01
C ALA A 65 17.73 -19.02 5.64
N PRO A 66 18.88 -18.39 5.34
CA PRO A 66 18.90 -16.97 4.98
C PRO A 66 18.25 -16.74 3.62
N ALA A 67 17.42 -15.70 3.51
CA ALA A 67 16.95 -15.19 2.24
C ALA A 67 18.13 -14.55 1.48
N VAL A 68 18.41 -15.04 0.27
CA VAL A 68 19.43 -14.49 -0.64
C VAL A 68 18.84 -13.72 -1.82
N SER A 69 17.53 -13.85 -2.04
CA SER A 69 16.78 -13.05 -3.00
C SER A 69 15.36 -12.80 -2.51
N TRP A 70 14.75 -11.71 -2.98
CA TRP A 70 13.41 -11.28 -2.64
C TRP A 70 12.60 -11.11 -3.92
N HIS A 71 11.39 -11.67 -3.93
CA HIS A 71 10.49 -11.64 -5.07
C HIS A 71 9.11 -11.16 -4.61
N PRO A 72 8.37 -10.40 -5.43
CA PRO A 72 6.99 -10.03 -5.10
C PRO A 72 6.16 -11.25 -4.70
N ALA A 73 5.41 -11.13 -3.61
CA ALA A 73 4.44 -12.13 -3.22
C ALA A 73 3.13 -11.87 -3.97
N GLU A 74 3.03 -12.46 -5.15
CA GLU A 74 1.85 -12.35 -6.00
C GLU A 74 0.61 -12.95 -5.31
N PHE A 75 -0.49 -12.22 -5.41
CA PHE A 75 -1.84 -12.66 -5.09
C PHE A 75 -2.48 -13.35 -6.30
N THR A 76 -3.56 -14.11 -6.10
CA THR A 76 -4.20 -14.87 -7.20
C THR A 76 -4.82 -13.99 -8.29
N ASP A 77 -4.99 -12.70 -8.03
CA ASP A 77 -5.45 -11.70 -9.02
C ASP A 77 -4.29 -11.01 -9.76
N GLY A 78 -3.04 -11.36 -9.45
CA GLY A 78 -1.83 -10.78 -10.06
C GLY A 78 -1.30 -9.52 -9.38
N THR A 79 -1.94 -9.03 -8.32
CA THR A 79 -1.40 -7.95 -7.49
C THR A 79 -0.27 -8.47 -6.60
N HIS A 80 0.52 -7.57 -5.98
CA HIS A 80 1.64 -7.94 -5.11
C HIS A 80 1.72 -7.10 -3.82
N GLY A 81 0.65 -6.38 -3.49
CA GLY A 81 0.57 -5.56 -2.31
C GLY A 81 -0.82 -5.59 -1.70
N VAL A 82 -0.88 -5.35 -0.41
CA VAL A 82 -2.12 -5.22 0.34
C VAL A 82 -2.54 -3.76 0.36
N GLY A 83 -3.77 -3.48 -0.08
CA GLY A 83 -4.43 -2.20 0.13
C GLY A 83 -4.94 -2.09 1.57
N VAL A 84 -4.74 -0.94 2.20
CA VAL A 84 -5.11 -0.64 3.58
C VAL A 84 -5.88 0.67 3.62
N ASP A 85 -7.02 0.64 4.29
CA ASP A 85 -7.97 1.75 4.49
C ASP A 85 -8.43 1.88 5.97
N ALA A 86 -8.04 0.93 6.82
CA ALA A 86 -8.31 0.92 8.25
C ALA A 86 -7.03 0.82 9.08
N GLY A 87 -5.89 1.29 8.55
CA GLY A 87 -4.62 1.41 9.28
C GLY A 87 -4.04 0.10 9.86
N ASN A 88 -4.46 -1.06 9.36
CA ASN A 88 -4.00 -2.37 9.82
C ASN A 88 -3.73 -3.31 8.65
N VAL A 89 -2.91 -4.33 8.93
CA VAL A 89 -2.76 -5.48 8.05
C VAL A 89 -2.87 -6.76 8.87
N ALA A 90 -3.65 -7.70 8.36
CA ALA A 90 -3.75 -9.05 8.88
C ALA A 90 -3.13 -10.07 7.93
N LEU A 91 -2.41 -11.03 8.51
CA LEU A 91 -1.93 -12.24 7.85
C LEU A 91 -2.67 -13.44 8.45
N LEU A 92 -3.33 -14.22 7.59
CA LEU A 92 -4.32 -15.22 8.00
C LEU A 92 -4.15 -16.54 7.25
N ASP A 93 -4.52 -17.66 7.89
CA ASP A 93 -4.82 -18.91 7.18
C ASP A 93 -6.16 -18.82 6.45
N VAL A 94 -6.15 -19.10 5.14
CA VAL A 94 -7.36 -19.00 4.30
C VAL A 94 -8.40 -20.05 4.64
N GLY A 95 -8.00 -21.25 5.06
CA GLY A 95 -8.94 -22.30 5.46
C GLY A 95 -9.81 -21.84 6.62
N SER A 96 -9.18 -21.33 7.68
CA SER A 96 -9.89 -20.76 8.83
C SER A 96 -10.73 -19.53 8.49
N LEU A 97 -10.26 -18.68 7.57
CA LEU A 97 -11.00 -17.49 7.13
C LEU A 97 -12.30 -17.85 6.42
N VAL A 98 -12.28 -18.86 5.53
CA VAL A 98 -13.47 -19.32 4.79
C VAL A 98 -14.52 -19.93 5.71
N GLU A 99 -14.11 -20.55 6.81
CA GLU A 99 -15.03 -21.11 7.81
C GLU A 99 -15.60 -20.05 8.76
N CYS A 100 -15.00 -18.87 8.81
CA CYS A 100 -15.39 -17.80 9.72
C CYS A 100 -16.52 -16.93 9.13
N GLN A 101 -17.51 -16.62 9.95
CA GLN A 101 -18.61 -15.73 9.55
C GLN A 101 -18.14 -14.28 9.49
N ALA A 102 -18.59 -13.53 8.49
CA ALA A 102 -18.22 -12.12 8.30
C ALA A 102 -18.48 -11.25 9.55
N GLN A 103 -19.59 -11.48 10.26
CA GLN A 103 -19.91 -10.75 11.51
C GLN A 103 -18.88 -11.02 12.61
N ARG A 104 -18.30 -12.22 12.64
CA ARG A 104 -17.24 -12.57 13.59
C ARG A 104 -15.92 -11.92 13.22
N ILE A 105 -15.60 -11.83 11.93
CA ILE A 105 -14.43 -11.08 11.44
C ILE A 105 -14.54 -9.61 11.83
N GLU A 106 -15.69 -8.98 11.60
CA GLU A 106 -15.94 -7.59 12.01
C GLU A 106 -15.77 -7.41 13.53
N ALA A 107 -16.35 -8.31 14.34
CA ALA A 107 -16.20 -8.25 15.79
C ALA A 107 -14.72 -8.40 16.23
N MET A 108 -13.97 -9.29 15.59
CA MET A 108 -12.54 -9.46 15.84
C MET A 108 -11.76 -8.20 15.44
N PHE A 109 -12.06 -7.60 14.29
CA PHE A 109 -11.44 -6.36 13.86
C PHE A 109 -11.60 -5.26 14.91
N GLN A 110 -12.82 -5.02 15.39
CA GLN A 110 -13.08 -4.02 16.43
C GLN A 110 -12.33 -4.31 17.74
N GLU A 111 -12.38 -5.57 18.21
CA GLU A 111 -11.67 -5.99 19.44
C GLU A 111 -10.14 -5.80 19.33
N HIS A 112 -9.57 -6.16 18.18
CA HIS A 112 -8.13 -6.14 17.98
C HIS A 112 -7.59 -4.76 17.62
N MET A 113 -8.40 -3.89 17.02
CA MET A 113 -8.01 -2.51 16.73
C MET A 113 -7.71 -1.73 18.00
N GLU A 114 -8.54 -1.88 19.04
CA GLU A 114 -8.28 -1.26 20.34
C GLU A 114 -6.92 -1.71 20.93
N ARG A 115 -6.55 -2.98 20.74
CA ARG A 115 -5.27 -3.53 21.22
C ARG A 115 -4.05 -3.01 20.46
N LEU A 116 -4.21 -2.66 19.19
CA LEU A 116 -3.12 -2.11 18.38
C LEU A 116 -2.66 -0.73 18.87
N MET A 117 -3.49 -0.04 19.66
CA MET A 117 -3.12 1.23 20.29
C MET A 117 -2.04 1.06 21.37
N GLU A 118 -1.94 -0.14 21.95
CA GLU A 118 -1.01 -0.44 23.05
C GLU A 118 0.16 -1.32 22.60
N THR A 119 0.00 -2.03 21.48
CA THR A 119 0.94 -3.03 21.01
C THR A 119 1.06 -3.01 19.48
N PRO A 120 2.26 -3.12 18.89
CA PRO A 120 2.43 -3.11 17.42
C PRO A 120 1.80 -4.33 16.71
N GLY A 121 1.32 -5.34 17.44
CA GLY A 121 0.63 -6.47 16.86
C GLY A 121 -0.15 -7.32 17.86
N THR A 122 -1.12 -8.07 17.35
CA THR A 122 -1.96 -8.99 18.13
C THR A 122 -2.19 -10.27 17.33
N MET A 123 -2.23 -11.42 18.02
CA MET A 123 -2.47 -12.71 17.41
C MET A 123 -3.74 -13.33 17.99
N PHE A 124 -4.47 -14.06 17.15
CA PHE A 124 -5.74 -14.66 17.53
C PHE A 124 -6.07 -15.86 16.65
N GLY A 125 -7.15 -16.55 17.02
CA GLY A 125 -7.73 -17.62 16.23
C GLY A 125 -9.06 -17.21 15.63
N LEU A 126 -9.20 -17.32 14.32
CA LEU A 126 -10.42 -16.98 13.60
C LEU A 126 -11.61 -17.86 14.04
N THR A 127 -11.37 -19.14 14.24
CA THR A 127 -12.37 -20.09 14.76
C THR A 127 -12.22 -20.36 16.26
N GLY A 128 -11.07 -20.03 16.83
CA GLY A 128 -10.75 -20.12 18.27
C GLY A 128 -10.02 -21.39 18.69
N GLU A 129 -9.76 -22.33 17.79
CA GLU A 129 -9.09 -23.60 18.10
C GLU A 129 -7.55 -23.50 18.07
N VAL A 130 -7.03 -22.62 17.20
CA VAL A 130 -5.59 -22.39 16.98
C VAL A 130 -5.34 -20.91 16.74
N VAL A 131 -4.10 -20.47 16.95
CA VAL A 131 -3.68 -19.12 16.53
C VAL A 131 -3.32 -19.20 15.04
N ASP A 132 -4.19 -18.68 14.18
CA ASP A 132 -4.11 -18.72 12.71
C ASP A 132 -4.18 -17.33 12.07
N ALA A 133 -4.19 -16.29 12.91
CA ALA A 133 -4.23 -14.90 12.51
C ALA A 133 -3.23 -14.07 13.30
N VAL A 134 -2.62 -13.10 12.60
CA VAL A 134 -1.92 -11.97 13.21
C VAL A 134 -2.42 -10.69 12.54
N MET A 135 -2.61 -9.65 13.34
CA MET A 135 -2.96 -8.30 12.89
C MET A 135 -1.96 -7.31 13.48
N VAL A 136 -1.49 -6.38 12.67
CA VAL A 136 -0.51 -5.34 13.03
C VAL A 136 -0.97 -3.98 12.52
N SER A 137 -0.44 -2.90 13.10
CA SER A 137 -0.61 -1.57 12.52
C SER A 137 0.22 -1.43 11.24
N SER A 138 -0.31 -0.72 10.24
CA SER A 138 0.35 -0.54 8.93
C SER A 138 1.37 0.61 8.90
N GLY A 139 2.01 0.90 10.03
CA GLY A 139 2.99 1.99 10.13
C GLY A 139 2.34 3.38 10.10
N TYR A 140 2.43 4.07 8.96
CA TYR A 140 1.89 5.44 8.80
C TYR A 140 0.39 5.49 8.43
N GLY A 141 -0.28 4.33 8.33
CA GLY A 141 -1.72 4.25 8.11
C GLY A 141 -2.07 3.70 6.73
N ASP A 142 -2.98 4.35 6.02
CA ASP A 142 -3.57 3.84 4.78
C ASP A 142 -2.59 3.88 3.61
N GLY A 143 -2.79 3.00 2.63
CA GLY A 143 -1.93 2.89 1.45
C GLY A 143 -1.87 1.49 0.86
N THR A 144 -0.95 1.29 -0.08
CA THR A 144 -0.66 -0.04 -0.65
C THR A 144 0.74 -0.50 -0.25
N TYR A 145 0.80 -1.60 0.49
CA TYR A 145 2.03 -2.13 1.07
C TYR A 145 2.47 -3.41 0.36
N PRO A 146 3.71 -3.47 -0.14
CA PRO A 146 4.17 -4.61 -0.92
C PRO A 146 4.46 -5.81 -0.01
N CYS A 147 4.18 -6.98 -0.56
CA CYS A 147 4.48 -8.27 0.06
C CYS A 147 5.62 -8.96 -0.71
N TYR A 148 6.51 -9.65 0.00
CA TYR A 148 7.67 -10.32 -0.58
C TYR A 148 7.89 -11.73 -0.06
N TRP A 149 8.27 -12.63 -0.97
CA TRP A 149 8.84 -13.92 -0.64
C TRP A 149 10.36 -13.82 -0.57
N GLY A 150 10.92 -14.20 0.58
CA GLY A 150 12.35 -14.48 0.71
C GLY A 150 12.65 -15.88 0.20
N LEU A 151 13.69 -16.01 -0.65
CA LEU A 151 14.16 -17.30 -1.16
C LEU A 151 15.59 -17.58 -0.72
N ALA A 152 15.84 -18.82 -0.32
CA ALA A 152 17.19 -19.34 -0.07
C ALA A 152 17.94 -19.60 -1.38
N ALA A 153 19.22 -19.94 -1.28
CA ALA A 153 20.08 -20.18 -2.44
C ALA A 153 19.63 -21.35 -3.32
N ASP A 154 18.89 -22.31 -2.76
CA ASP A 154 18.29 -23.43 -3.48
C ASP A 154 16.90 -23.12 -4.07
N GLY A 155 16.41 -21.89 -3.90
CA GLY A 155 15.09 -21.45 -4.34
C GLY A 155 13.94 -21.78 -3.39
N SER A 156 14.21 -22.40 -2.24
CA SER A 156 13.18 -22.69 -1.23
C SER A 156 12.71 -21.40 -0.53
N LEU A 157 11.45 -21.39 -0.07
CA LEU A 157 10.87 -20.26 0.67
C LEU A 157 11.46 -20.16 2.08
N THR A 158 11.92 -18.96 2.45
CA THR A 158 12.43 -18.69 3.80
C THR A 158 11.47 -17.86 4.64
N SER A 159 10.74 -16.93 4.01
CA SER A 159 9.86 -16.00 4.72
C SER A 159 8.85 -15.32 3.81
N LEU A 160 7.71 -14.91 4.37
CA LEU A 160 6.84 -13.86 3.83
C LEU A 160 7.13 -12.57 4.59
N VAL A 161 7.23 -11.43 3.88
CA VAL A 161 7.36 -10.10 4.50
C VAL A 161 6.29 -9.18 3.92
N VAL A 162 5.64 -8.40 4.79
CA VAL A 162 4.88 -7.20 4.42
C VAL A 162 5.70 -5.99 4.85
N ASP A 163 6.00 -5.09 3.92
CA ASP A 163 6.81 -3.91 4.16
C ASP A 163 5.93 -2.66 4.24
N PHE A 164 5.92 -1.99 5.40
CA PHE A 164 5.08 -0.82 5.63
C PHE A 164 5.70 0.50 5.14
N ARG A 165 6.84 0.43 4.43
CA ARG A 165 7.53 1.58 3.79
C ARG A 165 7.86 2.73 4.75
N VAL A 166 7.94 2.45 6.06
CA VAL A 166 8.28 3.44 7.09
C VAL A 166 9.74 3.87 6.99
N LEU A 167 10.62 2.93 6.64
CA LEU A 167 12.05 3.17 6.39
C LEU A 167 12.32 3.18 4.89
N ALA A 168 11.56 3.99 4.16
CA ALA A 168 11.73 4.20 2.74
C ALA A 168 11.54 5.67 2.39
N GLU A 169 12.16 6.08 1.27
CA GLU A 169 11.86 7.34 0.62
C GLU A 169 11.30 7.10 -0.78
N ASN A 170 10.33 7.93 -1.14
CA ASN A 170 9.73 7.90 -2.47
C ASN A 170 10.72 8.45 -3.49
N ILE A 171 10.84 7.76 -4.61
CA ILE A 171 11.56 8.23 -5.78
C ILE A 171 10.53 8.98 -6.63
N LEU A 172 10.66 10.30 -6.65
CA LEU A 172 9.74 11.17 -7.36
C LEU A 172 10.44 11.83 -8.55
N ARG A 173 9.69 12.06 -9.63
CA ARG A 173 10.12 12.89 -10.76
C ARG A 173 9.14 14.04 -10.92
N THR A 174 9.68 15.25 -10.99
CA THR A 174 8.90 16.46 -11.27
C THR A 174 9.19 16.94 -12.69
N SER A 175 8.14 17.04 -13.48
CA SER A 175 8.16 17.57 -14.86
C SER A 175 7.43 18.90 -14.91
N ARG A 176 7.94 19.84 -15.72
CA ARG A 176 7.32 21.15 -15.92
C ARG A 176 6.97 21.33 -17.39
N VAL A 177 5.69 21.60 -17.65
CA VAL A 177 5.15 21.79 -19.00
C VAL A 177 4.34 23.08 -19.07
N PRO A 178 4.19 23.70 -20.25
CA PRO A 178 3.30 24.86 -20.38
C PRO A 178 1.88 24.51 -19.91
N PHE A 179 1.28 25.37 -19.09
CA PHE A 179 -0.13 25.25 -18.72
C PHE A 179 -0.98 25.76 -19.89
N GLN A 180 -1.42 24.86 -20.76
CA GLN A 180 -2.20 25.19 -21.96
C GLN A 180 -3.30 24.14 -22.19
N PRO A 181 -4.54 24.55 -22.53
CA PRO A 181 -5.58 23.60 -22.90
C PRO A 181 -5.17 22.73 -24.08
N GLY A 182 -5.39 21.43 -23.96
CA GLY A 182 -4.96 20.41 -24.93
C GLY A 182 -4.26 19.22 -24.25
N PRO A 183 -3.80 18.25 -25.06
CA PRO A 183 -2.99 17.14 -24.57
C PRO A 183 -1.58 17.62 -24.20
N VAL A 184 -1.06 17.15 -23.06
CA VAL A 184 0.33 17.37 -22.67
C VAL A 184 1.20 16.33 -23.38
N SER A 185 1.98 16.81 -24.34
CA SER A 185 2.81 15.94 -25.20
C SER A 185 4.29 16.08 -24.83
N THR A 186 4.69 15.53 -23.69
CA THR A 186 6.11 15.38 -23.34
C THR A 186 6.47 13.91 -23.16
N PRO A 187 7.66 13.46 -23.59
CA PRO A 187 8.06 12.05 -23.47
C PRO A 187 7.94 11.49 -22.05
N GLU A 188 8.21 12.32 -21.04
CA GLU A 188 8.20 11.95 -19.63
C GLU A 188 6.79 11.68 -19.10
N LEU A 189 5.77 12.32 -19.67
CA LEU A 189 4.37 12.22 -19.23
C LEU A 189 3.49 11.46 -20.21
N ALA A 190 4.06 10.93 -21.30
CA ALA A 190 3.32 10.29 -22.38
C ALA A 190 2.48 9.09 -21.92
N ALA A 191 2.95 8.37 -20.90
CA ALA A 191 2.24 7.22 -20.33
C ALA A 191 0.93 7.60 -19.61
N HIS A 192 0.78 8.87 -19.23
CA HIS A 192 -0.36 9.32 -18.42
C HIS A 192 -1.51 9.93 -19.23
N GLU A 193 -1.40 10.03 -20.56
CA GLU A 193 -2.43 10.64 -21.41
C GLU A 193 -2.96 11.99 -20.85
N LEU A 194 -2.06 12.77 -20.24
CA LEU A 194 -2.42 13.96 -19.47
C LEU A 194 -3.06 15.02 -20.39
N GLN A 195 -4.21 15.55 -19.98
CA GLN A 195 -4.98 16.52 -20.76
C GLN A 195 -5.48 17.65 -19.88
N ILE A 196 -5.44 18.87 -20.41
CA ILE A 196 -6.03 20.06 -19.79
C ILE A 196 -7.22 20.49 -20.66
N THR A 197 -8.40 20.57 -20.11
CA THR A 197 -9.57 21.16 -20.78
C THR A 197 -9.98 22.45 -20.08
N ALA A 198 -10.48 23.42 -20.85
CA ALA A 198 -10.95 24.70 -20.32
C ALA A 198 -12.41 24.90 -20.73
N ASN A 199 -13.28 25.19 -19.77
CA ASN A 199 -14.71 25.46 -19.97
C ASN A 199 -15.10 26.65 -19.11
N ASP A 200 -15.51 27.76 -19.73
CA ASP A 200 -16.06 28.94 -19.05
C ASP A 200 -15.21 29.45 -17.86
N GLY A 201 -13.88 29.43 -18.00
CA GLY A 201 -12.94 29.87 -16.97
C GLY A 201 -12.51 28.80 -15.97
N ALA A 202 -13.17 27.64 -15.97
CA ALA A 202 -12.74 26.46 -15.24
C ALA A 202 -11.73 25.65 -16.06
N PHE A 203 -10.83 24.95 -15.36
CA PHE A 203 -9.87 24.03 -15.95
C PHE A 203 -10.05 22.64 -15.37
N VAL A 204 -10.08 21.61 -16.21
CA VAL A 204 -10.04 20.21 -15.78
C VAL A 204 -8.73 19.61 -16.24
N VAL A 205 -7.94 19.10 -15.29
CA VAL A 205 -6.75 18.31 -15.57
C VAL A 205 -7.13 16.84 -15.40
N SER A 206 -6.97 16.06 -16.47
CA SER A 206 -7.29 14.64 -16.47
C SER A 206 -6.08 13.80 -16.88
N SER A 207 -5.90 12.65 -16.24
CA SER A 207 -4.79 11.73 -16.49
C SER A 207 -5.20 10.28 -16.32
N ARG A 208 -4.52 9.38 -17.03
CA ARG A 208 -4.56 7.95 -16.85
C ARG A 208 -3.41 7.49 -15.93
N GLY A 209 -3.69 6.48 -15.12
CA GLY A 209 -2.74 5.92 -14.17
C GLY A 209 -2.74 6.63 -12.82
N GLU A 210 -2.19 5.94 -11.83
CA GLU A 210 -2.23 6.36 -10.41
C GLU A 210 -0.89 6.91 -9.92
N ASP A 211 0.15 6.86 -10.75
CA ASP A 211 1.50 7.28 -10.37
C ASP A 211 1.67 8.81 -10.35
N LEU A 212 0.67 9.60 -10.75
CA LEU A 212 0.71 11.05 -10.61
C LEU A 212 0.29 11.46 -9.18
N THR A 213 1.26 11.83 -8.36
CA THR A 213 1.06 12.14 -6.94
C THR A 213 0.99 13.62 -6.64
N GLY A 214 1.24 14.50 -7.61
CA GLY A 214 1.16 15.94 -7.39
C GLY A 214 0.93 16.72 -8.68
N LEU A 215 0.06 17.72 -8.61
CA LEU A 215 -0.27 18.62 -9.72
C LEU A 215 -0.33 20.06 -9.19
N ARG A 216 0.52 20.92 -9.73
CA ARG A 216 0.57 22.34 -9.37
C ARG A 216 0.58 23.23 -10.60
N VAL A 217 -0.06 24.39 -10.51
CA VAL A 217 0.04 25.44 -11.54
C VAL A 217 0.81 26.60 -10.95
N LEU A 218 1.86 27.01 -11.65
CA LEU A 218 2.74 28.11 -11.25
C LEU A 218 2.63 29.25 -12.26
N ALA A 219 2.65 30.49 -11.77
CA ALA A 219 2.80 31.68 -12.59
C ALA A 219 4.22 31.75 -13.21
N PRO A 220 4.45 32.59 -14.23
CA PRO A 220 5.77 32.74 -14.86
C PRO A 220 6.90 33.13 -13.90
N ASP A 221 6.58 33.82 -12.80
CA ASP A 221 7.52 34.20 -11.75
C ASP A 221 7.73 33.11 -10.68
N GLY A 222 7.05 31.97 -10.82
CA GLY A 222 7.09 30.84 -9.90
C GLY A 222 6.07 30.91 -8.76
N ALA A 223 5.21 31.93 -8.70
CA ALA A 223 4.15 31.99 -7.69
C ALA A 223 3.15 30.84 -7.86
N LEU A 224 2.79 30.17 -6.76
CA LEU A 224 1.81 29.09 -6.76
C LEU A 224 0.40 29.64 -7.03
N LEU A 225 -0.23 29.18 -8.12
CA LEU A 225 -1.60 29.53 -8.50
C LEU A 225 -2.59 28.43 -8.11
N LEU A 226 -2.18 27.17 -8.22
CA LEU A 226 -2.95 25.99 -7.80
C LEU A 226 -2.02 24.97 -7.17
N ASP A 227 -2.45 24.42 -6.04
CA ASP A 227 -2.01 23.11 -5.56
C ASP A 227 -3.22 22.16 -5.58
N ALA A 228 -3.18 21.16 -6.47
CA ALA A 228 -4.32 20.29 -6.74
C ALA A 228 -4.49 19.19 -5.68
N ASP A 229 -3.58 19.09 -4.71
CA ASP A 229 -3.73 18.20 -3.55
C ASP A 229 -4.94 18.60 -2.68
N TYR A 230 -5.36 19.88 -2.77
CA TYR A 230 -6.55 20.40 -2.12
C TYR A 230 -7.83 20.28 -2.95
N LEU A 231 -7.74 19.73 -4.18
CA LEU A 231 -8.89 19.52 -5.04
C LEU A 231 -9.43 18.09 -4.91
N GLY A 232 -10.76 17.98 -4.94
CA GLY A 232 -11.43 16.70 -5.10
C GLY A 232 -11.02 16.01 -6.40
N THR A 233 -10.84 14.69 -6.31
CA THR A 233 -10.46 13.84 -7.44
C THR A 233 -11.66 13.00 -7.86
N PHE A 234 -11.97 12.99 -9.15
CA PHE A 234 -12.99 12.12 -9.74
C PHE A 234 -12.31 11.05 -10.58
N ILE A 235 -12.69 9.79 -10.38
CA ILE A 235 -12.16 8.67 -11.17
C ILE A 235 -13.30 8.06 -11.99
N THR A 236 -13.12 7.98 -13.31
CA THR A 236 -14.09 7.32 -14.21
C THR A 236 -13.35 6.59 -15.32
N GLY A 237 -13.58 5.29 -15.46
CA GLY A 237 -12.94 4.48 -16.51
C GLY A 237 -11.40 4.46 -16.46
N GLY A 238 -10.81 4.55 -15.25
CA GLY A 238 -9.35 4.61 -15.05
C GLY A 238 -8.73 5.98 -15.37
N ILE A 239 -9.54 7.01 -15.54
CA ILE A 239 -9.10 8.40 -15.71
C ILE A 239 -9.40 9.15 -14.43
N SER A 240 -8.35 9.69 -13.83
CA SER A 240 -8.42 10.66 -12.72
C SER A 240 -8.64 12.06 -13.30
N SER A 241 -9.49 12.86 -12.66
CA SER A 241 -9.78 14.23 -13.08
C SER A 241 -9.90 15.15 -11.87
N LYS A 242 -9.30 16.33 -11.97
CA LYS A 242 -9.38 17.41 -10.97
C LYS A 242 -9.83 18.70 -11.64
N THR A 243 -10.83 19.35 -11.05
CA THR A 243 -11.40 20.60 -11.57
C THR A 243 -10.95 21.79 -10.73
N TRP A 244 -10.38 22.78 -11.39
CA TRP A 244 -9.97 24.05 -10.79
C TRP A 244 -10.80 25.20 -11.34
N ASN A 245 -11.40 25.99 -10.46
CA ASN A 245 -12.10 27.23 -10.79
C ASN A 245 -11.32 28.41 -10.18
N PRO A 246 -10.33 28.97 -10.91
CA PRO A 246 -9.57 30.09 -10.36
C PRO A 246 -10.39 31.39 -10.29
N ASP A 247 -10.08 32.23 -9.31
CA ASP A 247 -10.67 33.58 -9.20
C ASP A 247 -10.27 34.50 -10.37
N ALA A 248 -9.10 34.25 -10.98
CA ALA A 248 -8.60 34.94 -12.15
C ALA A 248 -7.86 33.98 -13.09
N LEU A 249 -7.97 34.21 -14.41
CA LEU A 249 -7.31 33.35 -15.39
C LEU A 249 -5.79 33.30 -15.15
N PRO A 250 -5.16 32.12 -15.27
CA PRO A 250 -3.71 31.99 -15.16
C PRO A 250 -3.01 32.90 -16.20
N PRO A 251 -1.98 33.66 -15.81
CA PRO A 251 -1.27 34.54 -16.72
C PRO A 251 -0.60 33.73 -17.85
N PRO A 252 -0.43 34.32 -19.05
CA PRO A 252 0.33 33.70 -20.14
C PRO A 252 1.74 33.30 -19.68
N GLY A 253 2.15 32.08 -20.04
CA GLY A 253 3.43 31.52 -19.60
C GLY A 253 3.37 30.77 -18.26
N SER A 254 2.18 30.61 -17.67
CA SER A 254 2.00 29.71 -16.53
C SER A 254 2.44 28.28 -16.88
N VAL A 255 2.89 27.55 -15.87
CA VAL A 255 3.49 26.21 -16.00
C VAL A 255 2.67 25.24 -15.17
N LEU A 256 2.38 24.06 -15.75
CA LEU A 256 1.92 22.90 -15.01
C LEU A 256 3.15 22.13 -14.52
N GLU A 257 3.29 22.00 -13.20
CA GLU A 257 4.24 21.13 -12.54
C GLU A 257 3.53 19.82 -12.17
N VAL A 258 4.06 18.72 -12.68
CA VAL A 258 3.52 17.37 -12.49
C VAL A 258 4.54 16.54 -11.74
N THR A 259 4.16 15.95 -10.63
CA THR A 259 4.99 15.02 -9.85
C THR A 259 4.49 13.60 -10.04
N GLU A 260 5.40 12.74 -10.48
CA GLU A 260 5.19 11.32 -10.73
C GLU A 260 5.98 10.49 -9.72
N TYR A 261 5.36 9.42 -9.25
CA TYR A 261 5.94 8.40 -8.40
C TYR A 261 6.61 7.31 -9.25
N LEU A 262 7.91 7.13 -9.05
CA LEU A 262 8.71 6.13 -9.77
C LEU A 262 9.00 4.87 -8.93
N GLY A 263 8.43 4.79 -7.74
CA GLY A 263 8.74 3.76 -6.75
C GLY A 263 9.39 4.35 -5.50
N TYR A 264 10.10 3.51 -4.76
CA TYR A 264 10.73 3.88 -3.49
C TYR A 264 12.07 3.18 -3.32
N ARG A 265 12.89 3.66 -2.40
CA ARG A 265 14.10 2.97 -1.93
C ARG A 265 14.17 2.98 -0.42
N HIS A 266 14.70 1.91 0.16
CA HIS A 266 14.94 1.82 1.60
C HIS A 266 16.13 2.71 2.02
N ILE A 267 16.05 3.25 3.23
CA ILE A 267 17.07 4.12 3.86
C ILE A 267 17.88 3.41 4.94
#